data_AF-A0A2T7PXS8-F1
#
_entry.id   AF-A0A2T7PXS8-F1
#
_cell.length_a   1.000
_cell.length_b   1.000
_cell.length_c   1.000
_cell.angle_alpha   90.00
_cell.angle_beta   90.00
_cell.angle_gamma   90.00
#
_symmetry.space_group_name_H-M   'P 1'
#
loop_
_entity.id
_entity.type
_entity.pdbx_description
1 polymer ?
#
loop_
_entity_poly.entity_id
_entity_poly.type
_entity_poly.pdbx_seq_one_letter_code
_entity_poly.pdbx_strand_id
1 'polypeptide(L)'
;MLKKYGSKVIRLSSANTYSYEKLDVTLAQYIMEIMRPQTLDMLGNETFYWFGDNNYTEWQELIDKYSPPPYSLPGLTGAYSFGLAGAGTGVPFHFHGPGFGEVIYGRKRWFMQPPEKVPHFHPNRTTLQWLYEDYPELHPLDQPLECTVGQGEVSPVGKE
;
A
#
# COMPACT_ATOMS: atom_id res chain seq x y z
N MET A 1 0.13 -7.72 18.02
CA MET A 1 -0.87 -6.79 17.44
C MET A 1 -2.26 -6.98 18.04
N LEU A 2 -3.03 -8.02 17.65
CA LEU A 2 -4.44 -8.18 18.04
C LEU A 2 -4.72 -8.13 19.55
N LYS A 3 -3.97 -8.87 20.38
CA LYS A 3 -4.20 -8.91 21.84
C LYS A 3 -4.16 -7.54 22.51
N LYS A 4 -3.32 -6.63 22.02
CA LYS A 4 -3.09 -5.31 22.62
C LYS A 4 -3.88 -4.20 21.93
N TYR A 5 -4.01 -4.29 20.61
CA TYR A 5 -4.55 -3.21 19.78
C TYR A 5 -5.89 -3.55 19.11
N GLY A 6 -6.45 -4.74 19.35
CA GLY A 6 -7.65 -5.23 18.68
C GLY A 6 -8.86 -4.31 18.81
N SER A 7 -9.05 -3.67 19.98
CA SER A 7 -10.15 -2.74 20.22
C SER A 7 -9.93 -1.33 19.67
N LYS A 8 -8.72 -1.01 19.16
CA LYS A 8 -8.44 0.31 18.60
C LYS A 8 -9.18 0.50 17.29
N VAL A 9 -9.72 1.69 17.09
CA VAL A 9 -10.35 2.07 15.83
C VAL A 9 -9.27 2.41 14.82
N ILE A 10 -9.39 1.86 13.62
CA ILE A 10 -8.55 2.14 12.47
C ILE A 10 -9.42 2.65 11.33
N ARG A 11 -8.83 3.50 10.49
CA ARG A 11 -9.47 4.01 9.27
C ARG A 11 -8.98 3.21 8.07
N LEU A 12 -9.89 2.48 7.44
CA LEU A 12 -9.64 1.76 6.20
C LEU A 12 -9.84 2.70 5.00
N SER A 13 -9.13 2.40 3.92
CA SER A 13 -9.27 3.07 2.63
C SER A 13 -9.64 2.06 1.55
N SER A 14 -10.46 2.50 0.60
CA SER A 14 -10.69 1.76 -0.66
C SER A 14 -9.40 1.66 -1.48
N ALA A 15 -9.24 0.55 -2.22
CA ALA A 15 -8.06 0.23 -3.02
C ALA A 15 -8.08 0.77 -4.44
N ASN A 16 -9.01 1.66 -4.80
CA ASN A 16 -8.94 2.39 -6.05
C ASN A 16 -7.92 3.55 -5.96
N THR A 17 -7.53 4.12 -7.10
CA THR A 17 -6.44 5.12 -7.20
C THR A 17 -6.54 6.28 -6.23
N TYR A 18 -7.75 6.70 -5.89
CA TYR A 18 -7.98 7.87 -5.06
C TYR A 18 -8.35 7.55 -3.62
N SER A 19 -8.67 6.28 -3.31
CA SER A 19 -8.96 5.82 -1.96
C SER A 19 -10.01 6.66 -1.21
N TYR A 20 -11.01 7.18 -1.91
CA TYR A 20 -11.95 8.17 -1.35
C TYR A 20 -12.91 7.58 -0.33
N GLU A 21 -13.33 6.33 -0.50
CA GLU A 21 -14.17 5.67 0.49
C GLU A 21 -13.34 5.28 1.70
N LYS A 22 -13.84 5.70 2.87
CA LYS A 22 -13.22 5.47 4.17
C LYS A 22 -14.19 4.73 5.07
N LEU A 23 -13.68 3.79 5.84
CA LEU A 23 -14.46 2.99 6.77
C LEU A 23 -13.72 2.87 8.10
N ASP A 24 -14.35 3.32 9.19
CA ASP A 24 -13.80 3.20 10.54
C ASP A 24 -14.30 1.91 11.19
N VAL A 25 -13.37 1.04 11.59
CA VAL A 25 -13.65 -0.24 12.25
C VAL A 25 -12.62 -0.52 13.33
N THR A 26 -12.87 -1.49 14.20
CA THR A 26 -11.83 -1.96 15.11
C THR A 26 -10.77 -2.79 14.35
N LEU A 27 -9.52 -2.78 14.81
CA LEU A 27 -8.47 -3.63 14.23
C LEU A 27 -8.86 -5.12 14.27
N ALA A 28 -9.53 -5.54 15.34
CA ALA A 28 -10.06 -6.89 15.51
C ALA A 28 -11.09 -7.21 14.42
N GLN A 29 -12.09 -6.35 14.23
CA GLN A 29 -13.10 -6.51 13.18
C GLN A 29 -12.46 -6.55 11.80
N TYR A 30 -11.52 -5.64 11.50
CA TYR A 30 -10.83 -5.64 10.22
C TYR A 30 -10.14 -6.98 9.95
N ILE A 31 -9.33 -7.48 10.88
CA ILE A 31 -8.56 -8.72 10.66
C ILE A 31 -9.47 -9.95 10.60
N MET A 32 -10.52 -10.02 11.41
CA MET A 32 -11.36 -11.22 11.51
C MET A 32 -12.44 -11.28 10.43
N GLU A 33 -13.02 -10.13 10.06
CA GLU A 33 -14.25 -10.10 9.26
C GLU A 33 -14.05 -9.52 7.86
N ILE A 34 -13.20 -8.50 7.70
CA ILE A 34 -13.09 -7.71 6.47
C ILE A 34 -11.88 -8.11 5.63
N MET A 35 -10.72 -8.31 6.26
CA MET A 35 -9.47 -8.60 5.59
C MET A 35 -9.55 -10.00 4.97
N ARG A 36 -9.55 -10.04 3.63
CA ARG A 36 -9.60 -11.24 2.81
C ARG A 36 -8.59 -11.14 1.66
N PRO A 37 -8.13 -12.27 1.11
CA PRO A 37 -7.40 -12.26 -0.14
C PRO A 37 -8.21 -11.58 -1.25
N GLN A 38 -7.54 -10.77 -2.08
CA GLN A 38 -8.11 -10.17 -3.27
C GLN A 38 -8.44 -11.26 -4.30
N THR A 39 -9.55 -11.09 -5.00
CA THR A 39 -9.93 -11.91 -6.16
C THR A 39 -10.04 -11.03 -7.42
N LEU A 40 -10.12 -11.68 -8.59
CA LEU A 40 -10.21 -10.98 -9.89
C LEU A 40 -11.61 -10.39 -10.15
N ASP A 41 -12.64 -10.91 -9.48
CA ASP A 41 -14.04 -10.44 -9.58
C ASP A 41 -14.35 -9.25 -8.65
N MET A 42 -13.50 -8.96 -7.67
CA MET A 42 -13.67 -7.81 -6.77
C MET A 42 -13.03 -6.53 -7.32
N LEU A 43 -13.77 -5.43 -7.25
CA LEU A 43 -13.28 -4.11 -7.69
C LEU A 43 -12.44 -3.41 -6.60
N GLY A 44 -11.65 -2.42 -7.02
CA GLY A 44 -10.79 -1.65 -6.10
C GLY A 44 -11.57 -0.80 -5.11
N ASN A 45 -12.74 -0.27 -5.50
CA ASN A 45 -13.62 0.48 -4.60
C ASN A 45 -14.32 -0.41 -3.56
N GLU A 46 -14.44 -1.72 -3.80
CA GLU A 46 -15.04 -2.69 -2.87
C GLU A 46 -13.99 -3.34 -1.95
N THR A 47 -12.71 -3.09 -2.22
CA THR A 47 -11.58 -3.65 -1.48
C THR A 47 -11.07 -2.63 -0.46
N PHE A 48 -11.10 -2.98 0.82
CA PHE A 48 -10.63 -2.11 1.89
C PHE A 48 -9.37 -2.64 2.56
N TYR A 49 -8.41 -1.75 2.79
CA TYR A 49 -7.18 -2.06 3.51
C TYR A 49 -6.79 -0.91 4.44
N TRP A 50 -6.03 -1.25 5.49
CA TRP A 50 -5.54 -0.25 6.43
C TRP A 50 -4.19 0.26 5.94
N PHE A 51 -4.11 1.52 5.53
CA PHE A 51 -2.87 2.16 5.13
C PHE A 51 -3.01 3.68 5.26
N GLY A 52 -2.04 4.32 5.91
CA GLY A 52 -2.12 5.75 6.20
C GLY A 52 -3.15 6.07 7.28
N ASP A 53 -3.41 7.37 7.46
CA ASP A 53 -4.32 7.92 8.49
C ASP A 53 -4.04 7.37 9.90
N ASN A 54 -2.78 6.97 10.17
CA ASN A 54 -2.38 6.46 11.48
C ASN A 54 -2.43 7.61 12.50
N ASN A 55 -3.18 7.44 13.58
CA ASN A 55 -3.12 8.34 14.73
C ASN A 55 -1.77 8.19 15.46
N TYR A 56 -0.83 9.10 15.21
CA TYR A 56 0.53 9.02 15.75
C TYR A 56 0.58 8.91 17.28
N THR A 57 -0.29 9.62 18.00
CA THR A 57 -0.38 9.52 19.47
C THR A 57 -0.85 8.14 19.89
N GLU A 58 -1.85 7.60 19.20
CA GLU A 58 -2.43 6.31 19.54
C GLU A 58 -1.50 5.12 19.21
N TRP A 59 -0.70 5.27 18.17
CA TRP A 59 0.20 4.25 17.63
C TRP A 59 1.68 4.51 17.96
N GLN A 60 1.98 5.49 18.81
CA GLN A 60 3.33 5.93 19.14
C GLN A 60 4.26 4.78 19.53
N GLU A 61 3.79 3.86 20.38
CA GLU A 61 4.59 2.72 20.83
C GLU A 61 5.01 1.76 19.71
N LEU A 62 4.24 1.67 18.62
CA LEU A 62 4.65 0.90 17.44
C LEU A 62 5.63 1.70 16.58
N ILE A 63 5.36 2.99 16.38
CA ILE A 63 6.21 3.89 15.59
C ILE A 63 7.61 3.99 16.24
N ASP A 64 7.68 4.10 17.57
CA ASP A 64 8.94 4.20 18.32
C ASP A 64 9.81 2.94 18.24
N LYS A 65 9.22 1.79 17.88
CA LYS A 65 9.96 0.54 17.68
C LYS A 65 10.59 0.46 16.28
N TYR A 66 10.17 1.32 15.36
CA TYR A 66 10.66 1.31 14.00
C TYR A 66 11.98 2.07 13.91
N SER A 67 12.98 1.44 13.29
CA SER A 67 14.27 2.08 12.97
C SER A 67 14.28 2.36 11.47
N PRO A 68 14.14 3.63 11.03
CA PRO A 68 14.12 3.95 9.61
C PRO A 68 15.50 3.74 8.97
N PRO A 69 15.56 3.54 7.64
CA PRO A 69 16.80 3.59 6.88
C PRO A 69 17.59 4.88 7.15
N PRO A 70 18.93 4.86 7.14
CA PRO A 70 19.78 5.99 7.48
C PRO A 70 19.89 7.04 6.36
N TYR A 71 18.82 7.23 5.59
CA TYR A 71 18.75 8.14 4.45
C TYR A 71 17.80 9.28 4.75
N SER A 72 18.20 10.50 4.39
CA SER A 72 17.39 11.70 4.55
C SER A 72 17.62 12.65 3.37
N LEU A 73 16.62 13.49 3.10
CA LEU A 73 16.69 14.51 2.07
C LEU A 73 16.76 15.90 2.73
N PRO A 74 17.67 16.78 2.27
CA PRO A 74 17.77 18.14 2.81
C PRO A 74 16.43 18.89 2.73
N GLY A 75 16.04 19.53 3.82
CA GLY A 75 14.81 20.33 3.89
C GLY A 75 13.52 19.53 4.03
N LEU A 76 13.58 18.19 4.13
CA LEU A 76 12.42 17.32 4.36
C LEU A 76 12.51 16.62 5.72
N THR A 77 11.35 16.38 6.32
CA THR A 77 11.20 15.56 7.53
C THR A 77 10.43 14.29 7.20
N GLY A 78 10.88 13.17 7.78
CA GLY A 78 10.20 11.88 7.60
C GLY A 78 8.83 11.87 8.25
N ALA A 79 7.84 11.31 7.54
CA ALA A 79 6.53 10.98 8.08
C ALA A 79 6.36 9.45 8.07
N TYR A 80 5.82 8.90 9.14
CA TYR A 80 5.66 7.45 9.29
C TYR A 80 4.24 7.02 8.96
N SER A 81 4.12 6.02 8.11
CA SER A 81 2.85 5.36 7.83
C SER A 81 3.09 3.86 7.84
N PHE A 82 2.12 3.12 8.38
CA PHE A 82 2.13 1.67 8.32
C PHE A 82 0.71 1.15 8.07
N GLY A 83 0.63 -0.08 7.60
CA GLY A 83 -0.62 -0.65 7.16
C GLY A 83 -0.61 -2.16 7.11
N LEU A 84 -1.80 -2.73 7.09
CA LEU A 84 -2.05 -4.17 6.95
C LEU A 84 -3.09 -4.37 5.86
N ALA A 85 -2.86 -5.35 5.00
CA ALA A 85 -3.74 -5.66 3.88
C ALA A 85 -3.81 -7.17 3.61
N GLY A 86 -4.90 -7.60 2.97
CA GLY A 86 -5.05 -8.98 2.51
C GLY A 86 -4.11 -9.32 1.34
N ALA A 87 -3.86 -10.60 1.14
CA ALA A 87 -3.01 -11.06 0.02
C ALA A 87 -3.60 -10.61 -1.33
N GLY A 88 -2.75 -10.20 -2.27
CA GLY A 88 -3.18 -9.77 -3.61
C GLY A 88 -3.82 -8.38 -3.68
N THR A 89 -4.01 -7.71 -2.54
CA THR A 89 -4.46 -6.31 -2.53
C THR A 89 -3.34 -5.37 -2.95
N GLY A 90 -3.71 -4.18 -3.42
CA GLY A 90 -2.77 -3.16 -3.85
C GLY A 90 -3.52 -1.93 -4.34
N VAL A 91 -2.80 -0.83 -4.48
CA VAL A 91 -3.31 0.40 -5.09
C VAL A 91 -2.81 0.50 -6.52
N PRO A 92 -3.64 0.96 -7.47
CA PRO A 92 -3.21 1.26 -8.83
C PRO A 92 -2.11 2.33 -8.85
N PHE A 93 -1.52 2.54 -10.03
CA PHE A 93 -0.49 3.55 -10.21
C PHE A 93 -0.93 4.94 -9.74
N HIS A 94 -0.08 5.57 -8.94
CA HIS A 94 -0.25 6.91 -8.39
C HIS A 94 1.14 7.47 -8.05
N PHE A 95 1.20 8.75 -7.66
CA PHE A 95 2.45 9.41 -7.28
C PHE A 95 2.40 9.89 -5.83
N HIS A 96 3.57 9.93 -5.20
CA HIS A 96 3.80 10.54 -3.90
C HIS A 96 5.21 11.14 -3.88
N GLY A 97 5.51 11.96 -2.85
CA GLY A 97 6.87 12.47 -2.62
C GLY A 97 7.87 11.35 -2.29
N PRO A 98 9.17 11.64 -2.19
CA PRO A 98 10.19 10.62 -1.95
C PRO A 98 9.96 9.87 -0.63
N GLY A 99 10.19 8.57 -0.61
CA GLY A 99 10.02 7.73 0.56
C GLY A 99 10.60 6.33 0.43
N PHE A 100 10.41 5.53 1.48
CA PHE A 100 10.81 4.12 1.53
C PHE A 100 9.60 3.24 1.81
N GLY A 101 9.51 2.12 1.10
CA GLY A 101 8.56 1.05 1.38
C GLY A 101 9.29 -0.16 1.95
N GLU A 102 8.92 -0.55 3.18
CA GLU A 102 9.46 -1.74 3.85
C GLU A 102 8.36 -2.76 4.11
N VAL A 103 8.69 -4.05 4.00
CA VAL A 103 7.77 -5.15 4.31
C VAL A 103 8.19 -5.80 5.63
N ILE A 104 7.33 -5.69 6.65
CA ILE A 104 7.56 -6.33 7.96
C ILE A 104 7.08 -7.79 7.95
N TYR A 105 6.02 -8.10 7.17
CA TYR A 105 5.46 -9.45 7.03
C TYR A 105 4.87 -9.63 5.62
N GLY A 106 5.08 -10.81 5.04
CA GLY A 106 4.62 -11.12 3.68
C GLY A 106 5.60 -10.64 2.61
N ARG A 107 5.06 -10.23 1.45
CA ARG A 107 5.82 -9.72 0.30
C ARG A 107 4.99 -8.68 -0.45
N LYS A 108 5.64 -7.72 -1.09
CA LYS A 108 4.97 -6.70 -1.92
C LYS A 108 5.65 -6.59 -3.28
N ARG A 109 4.92 -6.84 -4.36
CA ARG A 109 5.38 -6.59 -5.73
C ARG A 109 5.10 -5.13 -6.08
N TRP A 110 6.12 -4.44 -6.57
CA TRP A 110 6.04 -3.06 -7.01
C TRP A 110 6.21 -2.99 -8.52
N PHE A 111 5.47 -2.06 -9.13
CA PHE A 111 5.57 -1.70 -10.54
C PHE A 111 5.84 -0.20 -10.61
N MET A 112 6.85 0.20 -11.36
CA MET A 112 7.37 1.57 -11.41
C MET A 112 7.54 2.02 -12.86
N GLN A 113 7.00 3.20 -13.17
CA GLN A 113 7.20 3.90 -14.44
C GLN A 113 8.04 5.16 -14.20
N PRO A 114 8.85 5.58 -15.19
CA PRO A 114 9.47 6.90 -15.17
C PRO A 114 8.42 8.01 -15.00
N PRO A 115 8.74 9.12 -14.32
CA PRO A 115 7.78 10.17 -14.02
C PRO A 115 7.18 10.88 -15.24
N GLU A 116 7.83 10.77 -16.41
CA GLU A 116 7.39 11.28 -17.71
C GLU A 116 6.38 10.34 -18.40
N LYS A 117 6.25 9.11 -17.92
CA LYS A 117 5.42 8.07 -18.52
C LYS A 117 4.16 7.83 -17.71
N VAL A 118 3.01 8.02 -18.36
CA VAL A 118 1.70 7.70 -17.78
C VAL A 118 1.39 6.23 -18.08
N PRO A 119 1.29 5.35 -17.06
CA PRO A 119 0.89 3.97 -17.28
C PRO A 119 -0.56 3.89 -17.77
N HIS A 120 -0.85 2.93 -18.64
CA HIS A 120 -2.21 2.58 -19.00
C HIS A 120 -2.81 1.66 -17.92
N PHE A 121 -3.85 2.14 -17.23
CA PHE A 121 -4.61 1.38 -16.24
C PHE A 121 -5.99 2.00 -16.01
N HIS A 122 -6.93 1.23 -15.47
CA HIS A 122 -8.25 1.73 -15.09
C HIS A 122 -8.28 2.09 -13.60
N PRO A 123 -8.71 3.29 -13.20
CA PRO A 123 -8.55 3.79 -11.82
C PRO A 123 -9.40 3.04 -10.76
N ASN A 124 -10.47 2.37 -11.17
CA ASN A 124 -11.32 1.54 -10.27
C ASN A 124 -10.98 0.04 -10.30
N ARG A 125 -10.07 -0.39 -11.18
CA ARG A 125 -9.62 -1.79 -11.20
C ARG A 125 -8.48 -1.96 -10.21
N THR A 126 -8.38 -3.13 -9.61
CA THR A 126 -7.28 -3.44 -8.70
C THR A 126 -5.98 -3.64 -9.47
N THR A 127 -4.84 -3.47 -8.78
CA THR A 127 -3.53 -3.83 -9.35
C THR A 127 -3.47 -5.32 -9.71
N LEU A 128 -4.23 -6.17 -9.02
CA LEU A 128 -4.33 -7.60 -9.35
C LEU A 128 -5.02 -7.81 -10.70
N GLN A 129 -6.16 -7.17 -10.93
CA GLN A 129 -6.85 -7.21 -12.23
C GLN A 129 -5.94 -6.69 -13.34
N TRP A 130 -5.30 -5.54 -13.13
CA TRP A 130 -4.33 -4.99 -14.09
C TRP A 130 -3.19 -5.97 -14.39
N LEU A 131 -2.63 -6.64 -13.38
CA LEU A 131 -1.54 -7.60 -13.55
C LEU A 131 -1.94 -8.83 -14.39
N TYR A 132 -3.17 -9.30 -14.25
CA TYR A 132 -3.61 -10.50 -14.95
C TYR A 132 -4.23 -10.24 -16.32
N GLU A 133 -4.81 -9.06 -16.53
CA GLU A 133 -5.60 -8.76 -17.73
C GLU A 133 -4.97 -7.70 -18.64
N ASP A 134 -4.28 -6.70 -18.08
CA ASP A 134 -3.72 -5.59 -18.87
C ASP A 134 -2.20 -5.74 -19.08
N TYR A 135 -1.47 -6.17 -18.03
CA TYR A 135 -0.01 -6.30 -18.04
C TYR A 135 0.52 -7.26 -19.13
N PRO A 136 -0.09 -8.45 -19.40
CA PRO A 136 0.38 -9.34 -20.45
C PRO A 136 0.28 -8.75 -21.86
N GLU A 137 -0.63 -7.79 -22.06
CA GLU A 137 -0.92 -7.16 -23.35
C GLU A 137 -0.10 -5.88 -23.58
N LEU A 138 0.73 -5.47 -22.62
CA LEU A 138 1.57 -4.27 -22.75
C LEU A 138 2.63 -4.46 -23.83
N HIS A 139 2.82 -3.42 -24.66
CA HIS A 139 3.97 -3.35 -25.53
C HIS A 139 5.26 -3.40 -24.70
N PRO A 140 6.36 -4.03 -25.17
CA PRO A 140 7.60 -4.16 -24.38
C PRO A 140 8.16 -2.84 -23.86
N LEU A 141 7.99 -1.74 -24.61
CA LEU A 141 8.41 -0.40 -24.16
C LEU A 141 7.52 0.17 -23.04
N ASP A 142 6.31 -0.36 -22.86
CA ASP A 142 5.33 0.03 -21.84
C ASP A 142 5.41 -0.80 -20.56
N GLN A 143 6.22 -1.86 -20.54
CA GLN A 143 6.42 -2.66 -19.34
C GLN A 143 7.14 -1.83 -18.25
N PRO A 144 6.56 -1.72 -17.04
CA PRO A 144 7.21 -1.03 -15.93
C PRO A 144 8.43 -1.80 -15.43
N LEU A 145 9.32 -1.08 -14.74
CA LEU A 145 10.27 -1.72 -13.84
C LEU A 145 9.50 -2.42 -12.72
N GLU A 146 9.97 -3.59 -12.31
CA GLU A 146 9.33 -4.31 -11.22
C GLU A 146 10.31 -4.96 -10.27
N CYS A 147 9.89 -5.08 -9.01
CA CYS A 147 10.60 -5.81 -7.98
C CYS A 147 9.61 -6.45 -7.02
N THR A 148 10.05 -7.44 -6.26
CA THR A 148 9.31 -7.98 -5.13
C THR A 148 10.11 -7.74 -3.87
N VAL A 149 9.55 -6.95 -2.95
CA VAL A 149 10.14 -6.63 -1.65
C VAL A 149 9.66 -7.68 -0.65
N GLY A 150 10.61 -8.42 -0.10
CA GLY A 150 10.43 -9.42 0.96
C GLY A 150 10.57 -8.84 2.37
N GLN A 151 10.43 -9.71 3.36
CA GLN A 151 10.53 -9.33 4.75
C GLN A 151 11.90 -8.72 5.09
N GLY A 152 11.88 -7.51 5.68
CA GLY A 152 13.09 -6.76 6.04
C GLY A 152 13.79 -6.07 4.87
N GLU A 153 13.29 -6.22 3.64
CA GLU A 153 13.79 -5.49 2.49
C GLU A 153 13.12 -4.10 2.39
N VAL A 154 13.89 -3.15 1.87
CA VAL A 154 13.48 -1.75 1.72
C VAL A 154 13.61 -1.35 0.25
N SER A 155 12.55 -0.76 -0.32
CA SER A 155 12.58 -0.16 -1.66
C SER A 155 12.45 1.35 -1.56
N PRO A 156 13.32 2.15 -2.21
CA PRO A 156 13.03 3.55 -2.47
C PRO A 156 11.79 3.65 -3.38
N VAL A 157 10.96 4.65 -3.13
CA VAL A 157 9.72 4.92 -3.87
C VAL A 157 9.48 6.43 -3.98
N GLY A 158 8.87 6.89 -5.07
CA GLY A 158 8.46 8.29 -5.25
C GLY A 158 9.12 8.97 -6.46
N LYS A 159 8.65 10.19 -6.78
CA LYS A 159 9.29 11.03 -7.79
C LYS A 159 10.49 11.75 -7.15
N GLU A 160 11.62 11.71 -7.85
CA GLU A 160 12.69 12.71 -7.73
C GLU A 160 12.47 13.82 -8.76
#